data_AF-A0A3B9CY81-F1
#
_entry.id   AF-A0A3B9CY81-F1
#
_cell.length_a   1.000
_cell.length_b   1.000
_cell.length_c   1.000
_cell.angle_alpha   90.00
_cell.angle_beta   90.00
_cell.angle_gamma   90.00
#
_symmetry.space_group_name_H-M   'P 1'
#
loop_
_entity.id
_entity.type
_entity.pdbx_description
1 polymer ?
#
loop_
_entity_poly.entity_id
_entity_poly.type
_entity_poly.pdbx_seq_one_letter_code
_entity_poly.pdbx_strand_id
1 'polypeptide(L)'
;ESKDGESSESSESQESQSGQQSEGGQQQQTPGREELEQAQKMMQEALDQLKKQQKENALKNQDQAIAELEKAAKELEELLKQLREEEKEMVLAALEARFQRMLALQTQIYETTVDLDATEREKWLDTAVSKCRELAQEQVALTAECTLTAALLREDGTSVAILLAVEDIEIDMGSISERLQGTRTGTLTQTLETDVIEALKELIEATQQEMQEMKEQQQQGEQQQGQPKRPDLVDLMAEIKVLRSLQLRVNRRTKKINDLLADPEVQASGADTADLQEQLAELARRQDRLRESAIELAKKLEQSR
;
A
#
# COMPACT_ATOMS: atom_id res chain seq x y z
N GLU A 1 -0.93 -56.25 58.01
CA GLU A 1 -0.13 -57.33 57.42
C GLU A 1 0.20 -56.98 55.97
N SER A 2 1.48 -57.19 55.59
CA SER A 2 2.03 -57.40 54.24
C SER A 2 1.89 -56.28 53.18
N LYS A 3 2.97 -55.54 52.85
CA LYS A 3 4.10 -55.86 51.93
C LYS A 3 3.73 -55.60 50.45
N ASP A 4 4.22 -54.51 49.85
CA ASP A 4 5.52 -54.35 49.13
C ASP A 4 5.48 -54.89 47.69
N GLY A 5 5.98 -54.10 46.73
CA GLY A 5 6.51 -54.66 45.48
C GLY A 5 6.39 -53.81 44.21
N GLU A 6 7.47 -53.06 43.95
CA GLU A 6 7.90 -52.36 42.74
C GLU A 6 7.89 -53.11 41.38
N SER A 7 7.75 -52.30 40.31
CA SER A 7 8.56 -52.24 39.06
C SER A 7 8.54 -53.32 37.95
N SER A 8 8.16 -52.81 36.75
CA SER A 8 8.81 -52.91 35.41
C SER A 8 8.81 -54.19 34.54
N GLU A 9 8.63 -53.93 33.22
CA GLU A 9 8.91 -54.73 32.00
C GLU A 9 7.94 -55.89 31.66
N SER A 10 7.52 -56.20 30.42
CA SER A 10 7.84 -55.77 29.04
C SER A 10 6.87 -56.46 28.03
N SER A 11 6.82 -55.96 26.77
CA SER A 11 6.40 -56.66 25.50
C SER A 11 4.88 -56.90 25.26
N GLU A 12 4.25 -56.77 24.07
CA GLU A 12 4.64 -56.86 22.65
C GLU A 12 3.53 -56.27 21.71
N SER A 13 3.95 -55.70 20.56
CA SER A 13 3.38 -55.82 19.19
C SER A 13 1.92 -55.45 18.84
N GLN A 14 1.75 -54.38 18.02
CA GLN A 14 1.01 -54.49 16.75
C GLN A 14 1.38 -53.38 15.73
N GLU A 15 1.76 -53.83 14.54
CA GLU A 15 2.02 -53.06 13.32
C GLU A 15 0.79 -52.26 12.85
N SER A 16 1.03 -51.07 12.30
CA SER A 16 0.20 -50.49 11.24
C SER A 16 1.08 -49.61 10.35
N GLN A 17 1.35 -50.14 9.17
CA GLN A 17 2.13 -49.60 8.07
C GLN A 17 1.15 -48.94 7.08
N SER A 18 1.13 -47.61 6.98
CA SER A 18 0.53 -46.83 5.87
C SER A 18 0.72 -45.33 6.14
N GLY A 19 1.26 -44.48 5.26
CA GLY A 19 1.73 -44.68 3.91
C GLY A 19 2.76 -43.61 3.57
N GLN A 20 3.82 -44.08 2.93
CA GLN A 20 4.73 -43.28 2.13
C GLN A 20 4.00 -43.02 0.81
N GLN A 21 3.57 -41.78 0.58
CA GLN A 21 3.33 -41.28 -0.77
C GLN A 21 4.16 -40.02 -0.94
N SER A 22 5.30 -40.22 -1.58
CA SER A 22 6.02 -39.18 -2.30
C SER A 22 5.10 -38.63 -3.40
N GLU A 23 4.82 -37.33 -3.34
CA GLU A 23 4.55 -36.54 -4.54
C GLU A 23 5.71 -35.56 -4.73
N GLY A 24 6.15 -35.44 -5.99
CA GLY A 24 7.37 -34.79 -6.45
C GLY A 24 7.53 -33.39 -5.87
N GLY A 25 8.69 -33.03 -5.33
CA GLY A 25 9.99 -33.33 -5.94
C GLY A 25 10.36 -32.32 -7.04
N GLN A 26 9.93 -31.07 -6.90
CA GLN A 26 10.84 -29.94 -7.08
C GLN A 26 11.02 -29.32 -5.71
N GLN A 27 11.94 -29.87 -4.90
CA GLN A 27 12.63 -29.04 -3.94
C GLN A 27 13.31 -27.97 -4.77
N GLN A 28 12.68 -26.81 -4.93
CA GLN A 28 13.40 -25.60 -5.27
C GLN A 28 14.51 -25.53 -4.22
N GLN A 29 15.74 -25.87 -4.62
CA GLN A 29 16.90 -25.72 -3.75
C GLN A 29 16.89 -24.27 -3.33
N THR A 30 16.73 -24.02 -2.04
CA THR A 30 16.82 -22.66 -1.50
C THR A 30 18.19 -22.11 -1.92
N PRO A 31 18.26 -20.98 -2.65
CA PRO A 31 19.52 -20.36 -3.04
C PRO A 31 20.46 -20.18 -1.84
N GLY A 32 21.76 -20.40 -2.02
CA GLY A 32 22.75 -20.39 -0.94
C GLY A 32 22.77 -21.62 -0.02
N ARG A 33 21.91 -22.63 -0.23
CA ARG A 33 21.88 -23.84 0.62
C ARG A 33 23.13 -24.71 0.46
N GLU A 34 23.63 -24.87 -0.76
CA GLU A 34 24.82 -25.69 -1.01
C GLU A 34 26.08 -25.04 -0.41
N GLU A 35 26.19 -23.72 -0.54
CA GLU A 35 27.23 -22.87 0.05
C GLU A 35 27.19 -22.95 1.58
N LEU A 36 26.00 -22.96 2.18
CA LEU A 36 25.84 -23.10 3.63
C LEU A 36 26.28 -24.49 4.13
N GLU A 37 25.94 -25.55 3.39
CA GLU A 37 26.37 -26.93 3.67
C GLU A 37 27.91 -27.08 3.53
N GLN A 38 28.51 -26.44 2.53
CA GLN A 38 29.96 -26.39 2.32
C GLN A 38 30.67 -25.60 3.43
N ALA A 39 30.16 -24.42 3.80
CA ALA A 39 30.67 -23.64 4.91
C ALA A 39 30.65 -24.44 6.21
N GLN A 40 29.55 -25.14 6.51
CA GLN A 40 29.43 -25.99 7.70
C GLN A 40 30.50 -27.09 7.71
N LYS A 41 30.73 -27.75 6.57
CA LYS A 41 31.76 -28.79 6.44
C LYS A 41 33.16 -28.22 6.66
N MET A 42 33.48 -27.07 6.06
CA MET A 42 34.78 -26.39 6.22
C MET A 42 35.02 -25.97 7.69
N MET A 43 33.99 -25.47 8.38
CA MET A 43 34.06 -25.15 9.81
C MET A 43 34.32 -26.39 10.67
N GLN A 44 33.69 -27.52 10.34
CA GLN A 44 33.91 -28.79 11.04
C GLN A 44 35.33 -29.30 10.85
N GLU A 45 35.88 -29.21 9.63
CA GLU A 45 37.26 -29.59 9.34
C GLU A 45 38.26 -28.65 10.02
N ALA A 46 37.99 -27.35 10.07
CA ALA A 46 38.79 -26.38 10.81
C ALA A 46 38.84 -26.71 12.31
N LEU A 47 37.70 -27.05 12.91
CA LEU A 47 37.60 -27.49 14.31
C LEU A 47 38.50 -28.70 14.59
N ASP A 48 38.48 -29.70 13.71
CA ASP A 48 39.29 -30.91 13.88
C ASP A 48 40.78 -30.66 13.67
N GLN A 49 41.16 -29.73 12.78
CA GLN A 49 42.55 -29.31 12.61
C GLN A 49 43.06 -28.48 13.80
N LEU A 50 42.22 -27.65 14.42
CA LEU A 50 42.54 -26.96 15.67
C LEU A 50 42.81 -27.96 16.81
N LYS A 51 41.99 -29.01 16.95
CA LYS A 51 42.23 -30.10 17.93
C LYS A 51 43.57 -30.80 17.69
N LYS A 52 44.00 -30.92 16.44
CA LYS A 52 45.30 -31.50 16.02
C LYS A 52 46.46 -30.50 16.06
N GLN A 53 46.24 -29.29 16.57
CA GLN A 53 47.22 -28.18 16.61
C GLN A 53 47.73 -27.71 15.23
N GLN A 54 47.02 -28.02 14.14
CA GLN A 54 47.36 -27.61 12.77
C GLN A 54 46.78 -26.24 12.45
N LYS A 55 47.33 -25.19 13.06
CA LYS A 55 46.80 -23.82 12.99
C LYS A 55 46.69 -23.25 11.56
N GLU A 56 47.71 -23.46 10.72
CA GLU A 56 47.71 -22.91 9.35
C GLU A 56 46.62 -23.51 8.47
N ASN A 57 46.39 -24.82 8.56
CA ASN A 57 45.32 -25.47 7.81
C ASN A 57 43.95 -25.02 8.34
N ALA A 58 43.81 -24.89 9.66
CA ALA A 58 42.55 -24.46 10.27
C ALA A 58 42.18 -23.03 9.87
N LEU A 59 43.17 -22.13 9.71
CA LEU A 59 42.95 -20.78 9.18
C LEU A 59 42.44 -20.83 7.74
N LYS A 60 43.06 -21.63 6.86
CA LYS A 60 42.61 -21.79 5.46
C LYS A 60 41.15 -22.29 5.38
N ASN A 61 40.79 -23.28 6.18
CA ASN A 61 39.43 -23.81 6.20
C ASN A 61 38.43 -22.80 6.79
N GLN A 62 38.83 -21.97 7.76
CA GLN A 62 38.00 -20.86 8.25
C GLN A 62 37.81 -19.78 7.18
N ASP A 63 38.87 -19.38 6.47
CA ASP A 63 38.79 -18.39 5.39
C ASP A 63 37.87 -18.88 4.25
N GLN A 64 37.96 -20.17 3.90
CA GLN A 64 37.06 -20.79 2.92
C GLN A 64 35.61 -20.83 3.43
N ALA A 65 35.38 -21.17 4.69
CA ALA A 65 34.04 -21.14 5.27
C ALA A 65 33.42 -19.73 5.25
N ILE A 66 34.21 -18.70 5.51
CA ILE A 66 33.76 -17.30 5.42
C ILE A 66 33.38 -16.96 3.98
N ALA A 67 34.22 -17.34 3.00
CA ALA A 67 33.93 -17.09 1.59
C ALA A 67 32.62 -17.76 1.12
N GLU A 68 32.37 -19.01 1.55
CA GLU A 68 31.13 -19.71 1.24
C GLU A 68 29.91 -19.07 1.93
N LEU A 69 30.03 -18.62 3.18
CA LEU A 69 28.95 -17.88 3.86
C LEU A 69 28.64 -16.54 3.19
N GLU A 70 29.67 -15.80 2.75
CA GLU A 70 29.47 -14.56 2.01
C GLU A 70 28.77 -14.81 0.67
N LYS A 71 29.09 -15.92 0.00
CA LYS A 71 28.41 -16.33 -1.24
C LYS A 71 26.95 -16.69 -0.97
N ALA A 72 26.67 -17.50 0.05
CA ALA A 72 25.31 -17.84 0.47
C ALA A 72 24.48 -16.60 0.82
N ALA A 73 25.08 -15.64 1.54
CA ALA A 73 24.43 -14.39 1.91
C ALA A 73 24.06 -13.54 0.68
N LYS A 74 24.96 -13.46 -0.32
CA LYS A 74 24.69 -12.74 -1.58
C LYS A 74 23.56 -13.38 -2.37
N GLU A 75 23.57 -14.69 -2.53
CA GLU A 75 22.52 -15.41 -3.26
C GLU A 75 21.14 -15.26 -2.58
N LEU A 76 21.10 -15.31 -1.24
CA LEU A 76 19.89 -15.02 -0.48
C LEU A 76 19.44 -13.57 -0.60
N GLU A 77 20.37 -12.61 -0.60
CA GLU A 77 20.06 -11.19 -0.77
C GLU A 77 19.48 -10.89 -2.16
N GLU A 78 20.03 -11.49 -3.21
CA GLU A 78 19.52 -11.39 -4.59
C GLU A 78 18.12 -12.00 -4.71
N LEU A 79 17.89 -13.18 -4.15
CA LEU A 79 16.56 -13.79 -4.11
C LEU A 79 15.56 -12.92 -3.34
N LEU A 80 15.94 -12.41 -2.16
CA LEU A 80 15.08 -11.52 -1.38
C LEU A 80 14.77 -10.23 -2.13
N LYS A 81 15.69 -9.72 -2.94
CA LYS A 81 15.44 -8.55 -3.80
C LYS A 81 14.42 -8.88 -4.89
N GLN A 82 14.58 -10.00 -5.60
CA GLN A 82 13.62 -10.46 -6.61
C GLN A 82 12.22 -10.63 -6.03
N LEU A 83 12.09 -11.34 -4.90
CA LEU A 83 10.79 -11.57 -4.25
C LEU A 83 10.12 -10.26 -3.82
N ARG A 84 10.87 -9.27 -3.34
CA ARG A 84 10.31 -7.95 -2.98
C ARG A 84 9.82 -7.18 -4.21
N GLU A 85 10.54 -7.27 -5.32
CA GLU A 85 10.12 -6.62 -6.57
C GLU A 85 8.84 -7.26 -7.12
N GLU A 86 8.74 -8.59 -7.11
CA GLU A 86 7.54 -9.32 -7.51
C GLU A 86 6.33 -8.99 -6.61
N GLU A 87 6.54 -8.94 -5.28
CA GLU A 87 5.50 -8.55 -4.33
C GLU A 87 5.04 -7.11 -4.57
N LYS A 88 5.97 -6.17 -4.77
CA LYS A 88 5.67 -4.77 -5.06
C LYS A 88 4.88 -4.61 -6.37
N GLU A 89 5.26 -5.33 -7.44
CA GLU A 89 4.52 -5.31 -8.70
C GLU A 89 3.08 -5.86 -8.52
N MET A 90 2.92 -6.95 -7.79
CA MET A 90 1.58 -7.51 -7.51
C MET A 90 0.70 -6.53 -6.72
N VAL A 91 1.25 -5.87 -5.70
CA VAL A 91 0.51 -4.88 -4.89
C VAL A 91 0.11 -3.68 -5.74
N LEU A 92 1.04 -3.12 -6.53
CA LEU A 92 0.75 -1.98 -7.39
C LEU A 92 -0.31 -2.30 -8.45
N ALA A 93 -0.24 -3.48 -9.08
CA ALA A 93 -1.25 -3.91 -10.03
C ALA A 93 -2.64 -4.09 -9.37
N ALA A 94 -2.68 -4.62 -8.15
CA ALA A 94 -3.92 -4.77 -7.38
C ALA A 94 -4.52 -3.40 -6.98
N LEU A 95 -3.67 -2.44 -6.60
CA LEU A 95 -4.08 -1.07 -6.30
C LEU A 95 -4.60 -0.35 -7.54
N GLU A 96 -3.87 -0.41 -8.66
CA GLU A 96 -4.31 0.18 -9.93
C GLU A 96 -5.69 -0.36 -10.34
N ALA A 97 -5.88 -1.68 -10.30
CA ALA A 97 -7.15 -2.30 -10.64
C ALA A 97 -8.31 -1.83 -9.74
N ARG A 98 -8.04 -1.58 -8.44
CA ARG A 98 -9.03 -1.00 -7.52
C ARG A 98 -9.34 0.45 -7.88
N PHE A 99 -8.32 1.29 -8.06
CA PHE A 99 -8.51 2.70 -8.42
C PHE A 99 -9.23 2.86 -9.77
N GLN A 100 -8.94 2.02 -10.75
CA GLN A 100 -9.65 2.02 -12.05
C GLN A 100 -11.14 1.73 -11.89
N ARG A 101 -11.51 0.73 -11.06
CA ARG A 101 -12.92 0.43 -10.79
C ARG A 101 -13.60 1.59 -10.06
N MET A 102 -12.95 2.14 -9.03
CA MET A 102 -13.48 3.28 -8.30
C MET A 102 -13.68 4.48 -9.21
N LEU A 103 -12.72 4.75 -10.10
CA LEU A 103 -12.80 5.84 -11.07
C LEU A 103 -13.97 5.68 -12.03
N ALA A 104 -14.18 4.47 -12.56
CA ALA A 104 -15.29 4.20 -13.46
C ALA A 104 -16.64 4.45 -12.78
N LEU A 105 -16.83 3.95 -11.56
CA LEU A 105 -18.05 4.16 -10.79
C LEU A 105 -18.26 5.62 -10.39
N GLN A 106 -17.23 6.30 -9.89
CA GLN A 106 -17.32 7.72 -9.53
C GLN A 106 -17.66 8.58 -10.74
N THR A 107 -17.12 8.26 -11.92
CA THR A 107 -17.41 8.98 -13.17
C THR A 107 -18.89 8.83 -13.53
N GLN A 108 -19.45 7.62 -13.42
CA GLN A 108 -20.87 7.38 -13.67
C GLN A 108 -21.77 8.13 -12.67
N ILE A 109 -21.39 8.16 -11.39
CA ILE A 109 -22.11 8.92 -10.36
C ILE A 109 -22.10 10.41 -10.72
N TYR A 110 -20.93 10.96 -11.02
CA TYR A 110 -20.76 12.36 -11.41
C TYR A 110 -21.60 12.75 -12.63
N GLU A 111 -21.53 11.97 -13.72
CA GLU A 111 -22.29 12.23 -14.94
C GLU A 111 -23.80 12.27 -14.64
N THR A 112 -24.28 11.31 -13.86
CA THR A 112 -25.70 11.28 -13.46
C THR A 112 -26.07 12.45 -12.53
N THR A 113 -25.18 12.84 -11.61
CA THR A 113 -25.38 13.99 -10.73
C THR A 113 -25.52 15.28 -11.54
N VAL A 114 -24.68 15.47 -12.56
CA VAL A 114 -24.74 16.63 -13.49
C VAL A 114 -26.04 16.63 -14.28
N ASP A 115 -26.45 15.48 -14.81
CA ASP A 115 -27.70 15.34 -15.57
C ASP A 115 -28.94 15.64 -14.72
N LEU A 116 -28.94 15.23 -13.45
CA LEU A 116 -30.01 15.54 -12.50
C LEU A 116 -30.08 17.05 -12.20
N ASP A 117 -28.92 17.68 -12.02
CA ASP A 117 -28.81 19.10 -11.68
C ASP A 117 -29.17 20.02 -12.87
N ALA A 118 -29.06 19.53 -14.10
CA ALA A 118 -29.46 20.26 -15.31
C ALA A 118 -30.97 20.55 -15.36
N THR A 119 -31.79 19.82 -14.59
CA THR A 119 -33.23 20.09 -14.46
C THR A 119 -33.47 21.01 -13.27
N GLU A 120 -34.16 22.14 -13.50
CA GLU A 120 -34.56 23.05 -12.42
C GLU A 120 -35.30 22.32 -11.30
N ARG A 121 -34.94 22.64 -10.06
CA ARG A 121 -35.40 21.91 -8.87
C ARG A 121 -36.92 21.86 -8.74
N GLU A 122 -37.61 22.91 -9.17
CA GLU A 122 -39.07 23.04 -9.14
C GLU A 122 -39.79 22.07 -10.09
N LYS A 123 -39.08 21.57 -11.10
CA LYS A 123 -39.59 20.62 -12.11
C LYS A 123 -39.26 19.16 -11.76
N TRP A 124 -38.60 18.91 -10.62
CA TRP A 124 -38.22 17.56 -10.22
C TRP A 124 -39.45 16.70 -9.91
N LEU A 125 -39.46 15.51 -10.49
CA LEU A 125 -40.41 14.45 -10.17
C LEU A 125 -39.85 13.55 -9.05
N ASP A 126 -40.72 12.74 -8.44
CA ASP A 126 -40.32 11.74 -7.43
C ASP A 126 -39.21 10.79 -7.92
N THR A 127 -39.11 10.58 -9.24
CA THR A 127 -38.05 9.81 -9.89
C THR A 127 -36.67 10.44 -9.72
N ALA A 128 -36.54 11.77 -9.78
CA ALA A 128 -35.27 12.47 -9.58
C ALA A 128 -34.79 12.36 -8.12
N VAL A 129 -35.72 12.49 -7.17
CA VAL A 129 -35.44 12.27 -5.74
C VAL A 129 -35.01 10.82 -5.47
N SER A 130 -35.69 9.86 -6.11
CA SER A 130 -35.34 8.44 -6.00
C SER A 130 -33.95 8.17 -6.59
N LYS A 131 -33.61 8.79 -7.73
CA LYS A 131 -32.29 8.65 -8.35
C LYS A 131 -31.17 9.24 -7.47
N CYS A 132 -31.38 10.38 -6.82
CA CYS A 132 -30.42 10.92 -5.86
C CYS A 132 -30.12 9.93 -4.71
N ARG A 133 -31.15 9.23 -4.21
CA ARG A 133 -30.97 8.22 -3.16
C ARG A 133 -30.22 6.98 -3.64
N GLU A 134 -30.46 6.57 -4.89
CA GLU A 134 -29.72 5.49 -5.53
C GLU A 134 -28.23 5.86 -5.67
N LEU A 135 -27.93 7.05 -6.20
CA LEU A 135 -26.55 7.55 -6.30
C LEU A 135 -25.88 7.66 -4.92
N ALA A 136 -26.61 8.08 -3.89
CA ALA A 136 -26.08 8.11 -2.53
C ALA A 136 -25.70 6.70 -2.03
N GLN A 137 -26.49 5.68 -2.34
CA GLN A 137 -26.18 4.29 -1.99
C GLN A 137 -24.98 3.75 -2.76
N GLU A 138 -24.90 4.05 -4.06
CA GLU A 138 -23.72 3.73 -4.89
C GLU A 138 -22.46 4.39 -4.33
N GLN A 139 -22.55 5.67 -3.95
CA GLN A 139 -21.45 6.40 -3.33
C GLN A 139 -21.03 5.77 -1.99
N VAL A 140 -21.96 5.35 -1.13
CA VAL A 140 -21.64 4.65 0.13
C VAL A 140 -20.91 3.33 -0.13
N ALA A 141 -21.36 2.56 -1.13
CA ALA A 141 -20.69 1.32 -1.50
C ALA A 141 -19.25 1.58 -1.99
N LEU A 142 -19.07 2.65 -2.75
CA LEU A 142 -17.76 3.09 -3.22
C LEU A 142 -16.85 3.57 -2.09
N THR A 143 -17.38 4.33 -1.11
CA THR A 143 -16.65 4.72 0.09
C THR A 143 -16.15 3.50 0.84
N ALA A 144 -16.96 2.44 0.97
CA ALA A 144 -16.54 1.21 1.64
C ALA A 144 -15.39 0.48 0.91
N GLU A 145 -15.38 0.47 -0.43
CA GLU A 145 -14.24 -0.06 -1.21
C GLU A 145 -12.97 0.78 -0.96
N CYS A 146 -13.12 2.10 -0.83
CA CYS A 146 -12.03 3.02 -0.49
C CYS A 146 -11.48 2.74 0.92
N THR A 147 -12.34 2.59 1.93
CA THR A 147 -11.95 2.26 3.31
C THR A 147 -11.15 0.96 3.38
N LEU A 148 -11.58 -0.08 2.66
CA LEU A 148 -10.85 -1.35 2.60
C LEU A 148 -9.48 -1.19 1.93
N THR A 149 -9.36 -0.30 0.95
CA THR A 149 -8.10 -0.01 0.27
C THR A 149 -7.14 0.77 1.18
N ALA A 150 -7.65 1.75 1.94
CA ALA A 150 -6.87 2.45 2.96
C ALA A 150 -6.37 1.50 4.07
N ALA A 151 -7.21 0.54 4.50
CA ALA A 151 -6.82 -0.45 5.50
C ALA A 151 -5.63 -1.32 5.04
N LEU A 152 -5.64 -1.76 3.78
CA LEU A 152 -4.53 -2.55 3.22
C LEU A 152 -3.24 -1.73 3.11
N LEU A 153 -3.33 -0.49 2.64
CA LEU A 153 -2.18 0.42 2.58
C LEU A 153 -1.58 0.71 3.97
N ARG A 154 -2.42 0.70 5.02
CA ARG A 154 -2.00 0.87 6.40
C ARG A 154 -1.29 -0.37 6.95
N GLU A 155 -1.72 -1.56 6.57
CA GLU A 155 -1.04 -2.83 6.90
C GLU A 155 0.32 -2.93 6.21
N ASP A 156 0.40 -2.50 4.94
CA ASP A 156 1.64 -2.49 4.16
C ASP A 156 2.64 -1.43 4.68
N GLY A 157 2.14 -0.32 5.23
CA GLY A 157 2.92 0.70 5.94
C GLY A 157 3.98 1.44 5.10
N THR A 158 4.04 1.17 3.80
CA THR A 158 5.14 1.55 2.90
C THR A 158 4.91 2.88 2.20
N SER A 159 3.67 3.29 1.98
CA SER A 159 3.33 4.50 1.19
C SER A 159 2.45 5.47 1.97
N VAL A 160 3.06 6.41 2.70
CA VAL A 160 2.35 7.32 3.61
C VAL A 160 1.53 8.35 2.83
N ALA A 161 2.06 8.92 1.74
CA ALA A 161 1.32 9.92 0.97
C ALA A 161 0.20 9.29 0.13
N ILE A 162 0.37 8.05 -0.35
CA ILE A 162 -0.71 7.32 -1.04
C ILE A 162 -1.84 7.02 -0.05
N LEU A 163 -1.53 6.54 1.15
CA LEU A 163 -2.54 6.34 2.20
C LEU A 163 -3.28 7.64 2.50
N LEU A 164 -2.57 8.76 2.69
CA LEU A 164 -3.17 10.06 2.91
C LEU A 164 -4.11 10.48 1.76
N ALA A 165 -3.72 10.23 0.51
CA ALA A 165 -4.54 10.53 -0.65
C ALA A 165 -5.84 9.72 -0.67
N VAL A 166 -5.77 8.42 -0.34
CA VAL A 166 -6.94 7.54 -0.28
C VAL A 166 -7.87 7.93 0.87
N GLU A 167 -7.34 8.32 2.03
CA GLU A 167 -8.15 8.84 3.14
C GLU A 167 -8.85 10.16 2.80
N ASP A 168 -8.17 11.06 2.09
CA ASP A 168 -8.78 12.31 1.61
C ASP A 168 -9.94 12.02 0.64
N ILE A 169 -9.77 11.04 -0.26
CA ILE A 169 -10.82 10.56 -1.17
C ILE A 169 -12.01 9.98 -0.39
N GLU A 170 -11.75 9.13 0.61
CA GLU A 170 -12.79 8.52 1.44
C GLU A 170 -13.67 9.59 2.12
N ILE A 171 -13.05 10.65 2.67
CA ILE A 171 -13.76 11.76 3.31
C ILE A 171 -14.62 12.54 2.30
N ASP A 172 -14.11 12.78 1.09
CA ASP A 172 -14.86 13.44 0.03
C ASP A 172 -16.06 12.58 -0.43
N MET A 173 -15.84 11.27 -0.62
CA MET A 173 -16.89 10.31 -0.98
C MET A 173 -17.98 10.24 0.10
N GLY A 174 -17.61 10.27 1.38
CA GLY A 174 -18.55 10.40 2.50
C GLY A 174 -19.41 11.67 2.39
N SER A 175 -18.78 12.82 2.18
CA SER A 175 -19.47 14.10 2.00
C SER A 175 -20.42 14.09 0.78
N ILE A 176 -20.00 13.50 -0.34
CA ILE A 176 -20.84 13.36 -1.54
C ILE A 176 -22.07 12.51 -1.21
N SER A 177 -21.90 11.39 -0.52
CA SER A 177 -23.01 10.48 -0.20
C SER A 177 -24.09 11.15 0.66
N GLU A 178 -23.70 11.92 1.68
CA GLU A 178 -24.63 12.66 2.54
C GLU A 178 -25.38 13.75 1.74
N ARG A 179 -24.67 14.44 0.86
CA ARG A 179 -25.27 15.48 0.01
C ARG A 179 -26.26 14.90 -0.99
N LEU A 180 -25.90 13.82 -1.68
CA LEU A 180 -26.81 13.11 -2.59
C LEU A 180 -28.03 12.54 -1.85
N GLN A 181 -27.85 12.03 -0.63
CA GLN A 181 -28.96 11.58 0.21
C GLN A 181 -29.90 12.75 0.58
N GLY A 182 -29.32 13.91 0.84
CA GLY A 182 -30.02 15.19 0.99
C GLY A 182 -30.54 15.78 -0.32
N THR A 183 -30.46 15.06 -1.44
CA THR A 183 -30.84 15.47 -2.79
C THR A 183 -30.12 16.74 -3.27
N ARG A 184 -28.91 16.99 -2.80
CA ARG A 184 -28.13 18.18 -3.15
C ARG A 184 -27.15 17.81 -4.27
N THR A 185 -27.48 18.16 -5.51
CA THR A 185 -26.72 17.84 -6.73
C THR A 185 -25.90 19.01 -7.28
N GLY A 186 -25.99 20.18 -6.65
CA GLY A 186 -25.41 21.42 -7.17
C GLY A 186 -23.88 21.47 -7.17
N THR A 187 -23.35 22.65 -7.50
CA THR A 187 -21.92 22.93 -7.74
C THR A 187 -20.97 22.35 -6.70
N LEU A 188 -21.33 22.38 -5.41
CA LEU A 188 -20.48 21.85 -4.35
C LEU A 188 -20.30 20.32 -4.44
N THR A 189 -21.38 19.57 -4.67
CA THR A 189 -21.34 18.11 -4.85
C THR A 189 -20.52 17.75 -6.07
N GLN A 190 -20.83 18.37 -7.21
CA GLN A 190 -20.12 18.13 -8.46
C GLN A 190 -18.62 18.45 -8.37
N THR A 191 -18.26 19.48 -7.58
CA THR A 191 -16.83 19.79 -7.37
C THR A 191 -16.17 18.70 -6.52
N LEU A 192 -16.82 18.17 -5.48
CA LEU A 192 -16.26 17.06 -4.71
C LEU A 192 -16.07 15.82 -5.59
N GLU A 193 -17.08 15.48 -6.38
CA GLU A 193 -17.02 14.34 -7.30
C GLU A 193 -15.88 14.51 -8.32
N THR A 194 -15.70 15.72 -8.86
CA THR A 194 -14.58 16.04 -9.77
C THR A 194 -13.23 15.90 -9.06
N ASP A 195 -13.10 16.41 -7.84
CA ASP A 195 -11.86 16.32 -7.06
C ASP A 195 -11.47 14.85 -6.78
N VAL A 196 -12.45 14.00 -6.49
CA VAL A 196 -12.26 12.54 -6.32
C VAL A 196 -11.84 11.87 -7.64
N ILE A 197 -12.51 12.20 -8.75
CA ILE A 197 -12.16 11.66 -10.08
C ILE A 197 -10.72 12.03 -10.45
N GLU A 198 -10.33 13.29 -10.25
CA GLU A 198 -8.95 13.72 -10.49
C GLU A 198 -7.96 13.00 -9.57
N ALA A 199 -8.33 12.77 -8.30
CA ALA A 199 -7.47 12.06 -7.35
C ALA A 199 -7.20 10.61 -7.78
N LEU A 200 -8.26 9.91 -8.16
CA LEU A 200 -8.16 8.52 -8.63
C LEU A 200 -7.32 8.43 -9.91
N LYS A 201 -7.47 9.38 -10.85
CA LYS A 201 -6.63 9.45 -12.06
C LYS A 201 -5.16 9.64 -11.73
N GLU A 202 -4.84 10.57 -10.83
CA GLU A 202 -3.47 10.83 -10.39
C GLU A 202 -2.85 9.61 -9.67
N LEU A 203 -3.62 8.88 -8.86
CA LEU A 203 -3.16 7.65 -8.21
C LEU A 203 -2.92 6.51 -9.21
N ILE A 204 -3.78 6.36 -10.22
CA ILE A 204 -3.56 5.41 -11.32
C ILE A 204 -2.29 5.77 -12.09
N GLU A 205 -2.11 7.04 -12.44
CA GLU A 205 -0.91 7.50 -13.15
C GLU A 205 0.35 7.26 -12.31
N ALA A 206 0.31 7.55 -11.00
CA ALA A 206 1.44 7.32 -10.09
C ALA A 206 1.80 5.83 -10.01
N THR A 207 0.82 4.94 -9.83
CA THR A 207 1.04 3.48 -9.77
C THR A 207 1.56 2.92 -11.10
N GLN A 208 1.06 3.40 -12.24
CA GLN A 208 1.55 3.01 -13.57
C GLN A 208 2.99 3.47 -13.82
N GLN A 209 3.32 4.72 -13.47
CA GLN A 209 4.68 5.24 -13.58
C GLN A 209 5.65 4.42 -12.73
N GLU A 210 5.27 4.08 -11.51
CA GLU A 210 6.11 3.28 -10.61
C GLU A 210 6.36 1.87 -11.15
N MET A 211 5.34 1.20 -11.71
CA MET A 211 5.53 -0.08 -12.38
C MET A 211 6.44 0.01 -13.62
N GLN A 212 6.36 1.10 -14.38
CA GLN A 212 7.21 1.32 -15.55
C GLN A 212 8.66 1.57 -15.14
N GLU A 213 8.90 2.41 -14.12
CA GLU A 213 10.23 2.68 -13.59
C GLU A 213 10.89 1.40 -13.05
N MET A 214 10.14 0.52 -12.37
CA MET A 214 10.65 -0.79 -11.95
C MET A 214 11.06 -1.68 -13.13
N LYS A 215 10.24 -1.73 -14.20
CA LYS A 215 10.56 -2.52 -15.41
C LYS A 215 11.81 -2.00 -16.12
N GLU A 216 12.01 -0.69 -16.15
CA GLU A 216 13.20 -0.07 -16.73
C GLU A 216 14.46 -0.35 -15.90
N GLN A 217 14.35 -0.33 -14.57
CA GLN A 217 15.44 -0.72 -13.68
C GLN A 217 15.82 -2.20 -13.82
N GLN A 218 14.85 -3.09 -14.03
CA GLN A 218 15.11 -4.51 -14.30
C GLN A 218 15.82 -4.75 -15.65
N GLN A 219 15.52 -3.92 -16.68
CA GLN A 219 16.16 -4.05 -18.00
C GLN A 219 17.58 -3.47 -18.05
N GLN A 220 17.94 -2.53 -17.17
CA GLN A 220 19.28 -1.93 -17.09
C GLN A 220 20.24 -2.68 -16.16
N GLY A 221 20.09 -4.00 -16.01
CA GLY A 221 20.84 -4.82 -15.06
C GLY A 221 22.36 -4.55 -14.96
N GLU A 222 22.86 -4.71 -13.73
CA GLU A 222 24.27 -4.88 -13.33
C GLU A 222 25.20 -3.65 -13.43
N GLN A 223 25.14 -2.72 -12.47
CA GLN A 223 26.38 -1.99 -12.10
C GLN A 223 26.50 -1.35 -10.71
N GLN A 224 25.59 -1.57 -9.75
CA GLN A 224 25.83 -1.08 -8.38
C GLN A 224 25.68 -2.20 -7.34
N GLN A 225 26.81 -2.89 -7.13
CA GLN A 225 27.07 -3.65 -5.92
C GLN A 225 27.31 -2.70 -4.75
N GLY A 226 26.60 -2.95 -3.65
CA GLY A 226 27.07 -2.61 -2.31
C GLY A 226 26.72 -1.22 -1.80
N GLN A 227 25.47 -1.02 -1.37
CA GLN A 227 25.22 -0.18 -0.20
C GLN A 227 23.94 -0.62 0.53
N PRO A 228 23.93 -0.57 1.88
CA PRO A 228 22.79 -1.01 2.66
C PRO A 228 21.60 -0.07 2.48
N LYS A 229 20.40 -0.67 2.42
CA LYS A 229 19.05 -0.09 2.61
C LYS A 229 19.02 1.40 2.95
N ARG A 230 19.05 2.23 1.92
CA ARG A 230 18.39 3.54 1.94
C ARG A 230 16.98 3.32 1.38
N PRO A 231 15.93 4.02 1.84
CA PRO A 231 14.73 4.15 1.02
C PRO A 231 15.19 4.61 -0.37
N ASP A 232 14.72 3.95 -1.42
CA ASP A 232 15.17 4.28 -2.76
C ASP A 232 14.85 5.77 -2.99
N LEU A 233 15.80 6.52 -3.54
CA LEU A 233 15.56 7.93 -3.87
C LEU A 233 14.33 8.06 -4.77
N VAL A 234 14.05 7.00 -5.55
CA VAL A 234 12.84 6.82 -6.35
C VAL A 234 11.57 6.79 -5.50
N ASP A 235 11.51 5.98 -4.44
CA ASP A 235 10.36 5.91 -3.52
C ASP A 235 10.10 7.29 -2.87
N LEU A 236 11.15 7.99 -2.45
CA LEU A 236 11.07 9.33 -1.89
C LEU A 236 10.56 10.36 -2.90
N MET A 237 10.99 10.27 -4.15
CA MET A 237 10.51 11.14 -5.23
C MET A 237 9.03 10.89 -5.53
N ALA A 238 8.58 9.64 -5.52
CA ALA A 238 7.17 9.29 -5.65
C ALA A 238 6.32 9.89 -4.51
N GLU A 239 6.76 9.72 -3.26
CA GLU A 239 6.10 10.31 -2.08
C GLU A 239 6.00 11.85 -2.17
N ILE A 240 7.08 12.53 -2.59
CA ILE A 240 7.07 13.99 -2.80
C ILE A 240 6.11 14.40 -3.94
N LYS A 241 6.08 13.66 -5.05
CA LYS A 241 5.17 13.91 -6.17
C LYS A 241 3.71 13.81 -5.70
N VAL A 242 3.36 12.77 -4.93
CA VAL A 242 2.01 12.59 -4.38
C VAL A 242 1.66 13.73 -3.41
N LEU A 243 2.55 14.07 -2.45
CA LEU A 243 2.32 15.21 -1.53
C LEU A 243 2.13 16.54 -2.27
N ARG A 244 2.91 16.77 -3.33
CA ARG A 244 2.74 17.96 -4.18
C ARG A 244 1.38 17.96 -4.86
N SER A 245 0.91 16.82 -5.35
CA SER A 245 -0.41 16.71 -5.97
C SER A 245 -1.53 17.03 -4.99
N LEU A 246 -1.45 16.47 -3.78
CA LEU A 246 -2.40 16.74 -2.70
C LEU A 246 -2.42 18.23 -2.32
N GLN A 247 -1.25 18.86 -2.17
CA GLN A 247 -1.18 20.29 -1.89
C GLN A 247 -1.79 21.14 -3.00
N LEU A 248 -1.58 20.77 -4.28
CA LEU A 248 -2.20 21.46 -5.41
C LEU A 248 -3.73 21.32 -5.40
N ARG A 249 -4.26 20.14 -5.01
CA ARG A 249 -5.70 19.92 -4.86
C ARG A 249 -6.28 20.80 -3.74
N VAL A 250 -5.66 20.79 -2.56
CA VAL A 250 -6.06 21.67 -1.42
C VAL A 250 -6.08 23.14 -1.86
N ASN A 251 -5.05 23.60 -2.57
CA ASN A 251 -4.97 24.97 -3.06
C ASN A 251 -6.10 25.29 -4.05
N ARG A 252 -6.37 24.41 -5.02
CA ARG A 252 -7.45 24.58 -6.02
C ARG A 252 -8.82 24.61 -5.33
N ARG A 253 -9.07 23.66 -4.43
CA ARG A 253 -10.34 23.53 -3.71
C ARG A 253 -10.60 24.69 -2.75
N THR A 254 -9.56 25.17 -2.06
CA THR A 254 -9.63 26.38 -1.21
C THR A 254 -10.05 27.60 -2.02
N LYS A 255 -9.43 27.83 -3.19
CA LYS A 255 -9.79 28.94 -4.07
C LYS A 255 -11.24 28.84 -4.52
N LYS A 256 -11.66 27.66 -4.99
CA LYS A 256 -13.02 27.46 -5.49
C LYS A 256 -14.08 27.67 -4.40
N ILE A 257 -13.85 27.21 -3.17
CA ILE A 257 -14.76 27.48 -2.05
C ILE A 257 -14.77 28.96 -1.68
N ASN A 258 -13.61 29.63 -1.68
CA ASN A 258 -13.55 31.07 -1.44
C ASN A 258 -14.36 31.86 -2.48
N ASP A 259 -14.29 31.47 -3.75
CA ASP A 259 -15.06 32.09 -4.82
C ASP A 259 -16.58 31.85 -4.64
N LEU A 260 -16.99 30.63 -4.25
CA LEU A 260 -18.39 30.29 -3.94
C LEU A 260 -18.92 31.07 -2.73
N LEU A 261 -18.10 31.26 -1.69
CA LEU A 261 -18.47 32.08 -0.52
C LEU A 261 -18.58 33.57 -0.84
N ALA A 262 -17.89 34.04 -1.88
CA ALA A 262 -17.99 35.42 -2.34
C ALA A 262 -19.27 35.67 -3.17
N ASP A 263 -19.97 34.63 -3.60
CA ASP A 263 -21.20 34.74 -4.39
C ASP A 263 -22.37 35.28 -3.52
N PRO A 264 -22.99 36.41 -3.91
CA PRO A 264 -24.13 36.97 -3.18
C PRO A 264 -25.33 36.03 -3.04
N GLU A 265 -25.57 35.14 -4.00
CA GLU A 265 -26.68 34.17 -3.93
C GLU A 265 -26.43 33.11 -2.85
N VAL A 266 -25.18 32.65 -2.74
CA VAL A 266 -24.75 31.71 -1.70
C VAL A 266 -24.77 32.36 -0.32
N GLN A 267 -24.37 33.63 -0.20
CA GLN A 267 -24.43 34.37 1.07
C GLN A 267 -25.87 34.57 1.57
N ALA A 268 -26.83 34.71 0.65
CA ALA A 268 -28.24 34.78 0.99
C ALA A 268 -28.79 33.42 1.48
N SER A 269 -28.19 32.30 1.03
CA SER A 269 -28.49 30.95 1.49
C SER A 269 -27.61 30.56 2.68
N GLY A 270 -28.09 30.84 3.89
CA GLY A 270 -27.35 30.53 5.13
C GLY A 270 -26.98 29.05 5.30
N ALA A 271 -27.74 28.12 4.70
CA ALA A 271 -27.43 26.69 4.72
C ALA A 271 -26.25 26.33 3.81
N ASP A 272 -26.19 26.89 2.60
CA ASP A 272 -25.07 26.65 1.67
C ASP A 272 -23.78 27.30 2.18
N THR A 273 -23.89 28.45 2.85
CA THR A 273 -22.74 29.09 3.51
C THR A 273 -22.17 28.20 4.63
N ALA A 274 -23.02 27.54 5.43
CA ALA A 274 -22.57 26.64 6.49
C ALA A 274 -21.86 25.40 5.93
N ASP A 275 -22.43 24.77 4.87
CA ASP A 275 -21.79 23.65 4.17
C ASP A 275 -20.39 24.05 3.65
N LEU A 276 -20.25 25.23 3.04
CA LEU A 276 -18.95 25.71 2.53
C LEU A 276 -17.93 26.01 3.65
N GLN A 277 -18.39 26.50 4.80
CA GLN A 277 -17.53 26.70 5.97
C GLN A 277 -17.03 25.38 6.56
N GLU A 278 -17.87 24.35 6.60
CA GLU A 278 -17.46 23.00 6.99
C GLU A 278 -16.40 22.44 6.04
N GLN A 279 -16.57 22.65 4.74
CA GLN A 279 -15.60 22.24 3.73
C GLN A 279 -14.26 22.98 3.86
N LEU A 280 -14.26 24.27 4.25
CA LEU A 280 -13.03 24.99 4.59
C LEU A 280 -12.36 24.43 5.84
N ALA A 281 -13.14 24.06 6.86
CA ALA A 281 -12.61 23.44 8.07
C ALA A 281 -11.95 22.08 7.75
N GLU A 282 -12.54 21.28 6.86
CA GLU A 282 -11.94 20.03 6.41
C GLU A 282 -10.65 20.26 5.62
N LEU A 283 -10.62 21.26 4.71
CA LEU A 283 -9.38 21.63 4.02
C LEU A 283 -8.26 22.07 4.97
N ALA A 284 -8.61 22.75 6.07
CA ALA A 284 -7.63 23.12 7.10
C ALA A 284 -7.05 21.88 7.79
N ARG A 285 -7.87 20.86 8.08
CA ARG A 285 -7.41 19.56 8.61
C ARG A 285 -6.52 18.84 7.61
N ARG A 286 -6.90 18.81 6.33
CA ARG A 286 -6.06 18.25 5.25
C ARG A 286 -4.72 18.93 5.15
N GLN A 287 -4.70 20.26 5.21
CA GLN A 287 -3.46 21.04 5.20
C GLN A 287 -2.54 20.68 6.37
N ASP A 288 -3.11 20.41 7.55
CA ASP A 288 -2.35 19.99 8.72
C ASP A 288 -1.80 18.58 8.56
N ARG A 289 -2.60 17.61 8.10
CA ARG A 289 -2.14 16.25 7.78
C ARG A 289 -1.01 16.24 6.73
N LEU A 290 -1.14 17.07 5.69
CA LEU A 290 -0.11 17.25 4.67
C LEU A 290 1.17 17.83 5.24
N ARG A 291 1.06 18.84 6.12
CA ARG A 291 2.21 19.43 6.81
C ARG A 291 2.93 18.39 7.67
N GLU A 292 2.19 17.58 8.41
CA GLU A 292 2.77 16.50 9.24
C GLU A 292 3.48 15.46 8.39
N SER A 293 2.83 14.98 7.33
CA SER A 293 3.40 14.02 6.39
C SER A 293 4.68 14.54 5.73
N ALA A 294 4.71 15.83 5.36
CA ALA A 294 5.90 16.47 4.81
C ALA A 294 7.06 16.56 5.83
N ILE A 295 6.75 16.83 7.11
CA ILE A 295 7.75 16.83 8.19
C ILE A 295 8.31 15.42 8.41
N GLU A 296 7.45 14.41 8.42
CA GLU A 296 7.89 13.02 8.56
C GLU A 296 8.78 12.57 7.41
N LEU A 297 8.40 12.93 6.17
CA LEU A 297 9.21 12.66 5.00
C LEU A 297 10.58 13.34 5.06
N ALA A 298 10.63 14.60 5.52
CA ALA A 298 11.89 15.32 5.73
C ALA A 298 12.79 14.63 6.79
N LYS A 299 12.21 14.13 7.89
CA LYS A 299 12.95 13.35 8.90
C LYS A 299 13.49 12.05 8.32
N LYS A 300 12.71 11.32 7.52
CA LYS A 300 13.16 10.10 6.82
C LYS A 300 14.36 10.41 5.91
N LEU A 301 14.32 11.53 5.18
CA LEU A 301 15.42 12.00 4.34
C LEU A 301 16.70 12.29 5.15
N GLU A 302 16.58 12.97 6.29
CA GLU A 302 17.73 13.25 7.17
C GLU A 302 18.33 11.99 7.79
N GLN A 303 17.49 11.01 8.18
CA GLN A 303 17.95 9.73 8.73
C GLN A 303 18.60 8.82 7.69
N SER A 304 18.30 9.02 6.41
CA SER A 304 18.88 8.27 5.29
C SER A 304 20.25 8.78 4.81
N ARG A 305 20.72 9.94 5.33
CA ARG A 305 22.02 10.54 5.02
C ARG A 305 23.14 9.96 5.88
#